data_AF-A0A382Q592-F1
#
_entry.id   AF-A0A382Q592-F1
#
_cell.length_a   1.000
_cell.length_b   1.000
_cell.length_c   1.000
_cell.angle_alpha   90.00
_cell.angle_beta   90.00
_cell.angle_gamma   90.00
#
_symmetry.space_group_name_H-M   'P 1'
#
loop_
_entity.id
_entity.type
_entity.pdbx_description
1 polymer ?
#
loop_
_entity_poly.entity_id
_entity_poly.type
_entity_poly.pdbx_seq_one_letter_code
_entity_poly.pdbx_strand_id
1 'polypeptide(L)'
;VKDGVNKAWTNNGEVSCTEKEFKKINGSCSSTYIKARNQLIKVGFIKQTHRGGTHRGDRAKYEVLVSANGVSASNERWRDYPNKNWEQEIPRQKKQLVGVKTQWKNGECGRKS
;
A
#
# COMPACT_ATOMS: atom_id res chain seq x y z
N VAL A 1 -1.63 22.64 32.25
CA VAL A 1 -0.92 22.23 31.02
C VAL A 1 0.31 21.46 31.49
N LYS A 2 0.44 20.18 31.13
CA LYS A 2 1.64 19.37 31.43
C LYS A 2 2.25 18.95 30.10
N ASP A 3 3.49 19.38 29.94
CA ASP A 3 4.29 19.37 28.73
C ASP A 3 4.65 17.96 28.22
N GLY A 4 4.56 17.78 26.91
CA GLY A 4 5.67 17.25 26.11
C GLY A 4 6.06 15.77 26.23
N VAL A 5 5.15 14.83 26.49
CA VAL A 5 5.47 13.40 26.30
C VAL A 5 5.58 13.13 24.80
N ASN A 6 6.81 12.97 24.30
CA ASN A 6 7.10 12.43 22.97
C ASN A 6 6.41 11.06 22.83
N LYS A 7 5.21 11.04 22.24
CA LYS A 7 4.52 9.80 21.85
C LYS A 7 5.33 9.15 20.71
N ALA A 8 6.30 8.32 21.08
CA ALA A 8 6.94 7.41 20.17
C ALA A 8 5.94 6.29 19.83
N TRP A 9 5.56 6.20 18.56
CA TRP A 9 4.71 5.10 18.08
C TRP A 9 5.58 3.86 17.93
N THR A 10 5.50 2.94 18.90
CA THR A 10 6.33 1.72 18.95
C THR A 10 6.04 0.72 17.83
N ASN A 11 4.92 0.88 17.11
CA ASN A 11 4.48 -0.02 16.05
C ASN A 11 4.61 0.56 14.64
N ASN A 12 5.31 1.69 14.45
CA ASN A 12 5.50 2.26 13.12
C ASN A 12 6.30 1.31 12.22
N GLY A 13 5.77 0.97 11.05
CA GLY A 13 6.33 -0.05 10.16
C GLY A 13 5.71 -1.44 10.32
N GLU A 14 4.93 -1.66 11.38
CA GLU A 14 4.17 -2.90 11.63
C GLU A 14 2.66 -2.73 11.47
N VAL A 15 2.20 -1.50 11.21
CA VAL A 15 0.78 -1.18 11.02
C VAL A 15 0.25 -2.00 9.85
N SER A 16 -0.81 -2.77 10.08
CA SER A 16 -1.48 -3.54 9.04
C SER A 16 -2.95 -3.17 8.98
N CYS A 17 -3.47 -3.05 7.77
CA CYS A 17 -4.89 -2.83 7.51
C CYS A 17 -5.27 -3.70 6.32
N THR A 18 -6.11 -4.69 6.55
CA THR A 18 -6.61 -5.56 5.49
C THR A 18 -7.84 -4.95 4.82
N GLU A 19 -8.06 -5.32 3.57
CA GLU A 19 -9.27 -4.92 2.85
C GLU A 19 -10.54 -5.27 3.65
N LYS A 20 -10.57 -6.44 4.29
CA LYS A 20 -11.71 -6.88 5.11
C LYS A 20 -11.96 -5.95 6.30
N GLU A 21 -10.91 -5.49 6.99
CA GLU A 21 -11.04 -4.53 8.09
C GLU A 21 -11.50 -3.17 7.56
N PHE A 22 -10.89 -2.67 6.49
CA PHE A 22 -11.30 -1.42 5.86
C PHE A 22 -12.78 -1.43 5.46
N LYS A 23 -13.25 -2.53 4.88
CA LYS A 23 -14.67 -2.71 4.53
C LYS A 23 -15.59 -2.71 5.75
N LYS A 24 -15.18 -3.35 6.85
CA LYS A 24 -15.95 -3.36 8.09
C LYS A 24 -16.05 -1.96 8.71
N ILE A 25 -14.98 -1.18 8.65
CA ILE A 25 -14.92 0.17 9.24
C ILE A 25 -15.71 1.17 8.37
N ASN A 26 -15.52 1.13 7.04
CA ASN A 26 -16.02 2.17 6.14
C ASN A 26 -17.24 1.76 5.29
N GLY A 27 -17.77 0.53 5.45
CA GLY A 27 -18.89 0.03 4.63
C GLY A 27 -18.63 0.03 3.11
N SER A 28 -17.37 0.08 2.69
CA SER A 28 -16.96 0.38 1.32
C SER A 28 -16.66 -0.87 0.48
N CYS A 29 -16.44 -0.71 -0.82
CA CYS A 29 -16.03 -1.81 -1.71
C CYS A 29 -14.50 -2.00 -1.78
N SER A 30 -14.06 -3.13 -2.36
CA SER A 30 -12.63 -3.49 -2.50
C SER A 30 -11.84 -2.44 -3.29
N SER A 31 -12.44 -1.92 -4.35
CA SER A 31 -11.78 -0.97 -5.24
C SER A 31 -11.51 0.35 -4.52
N THR A 32 -12.39 0.79 -3.61
CA THR A 32 -12.17 1.96 -2.75
C THR A 32 -10.97 1.76 -1.84
N TYR A 33 -10.83 0.59 -1.19
CA TYR A 33 -9.64 0.28 -0.38
C TYR A 33 -8.36 0.38 -1.20
N ILE A 34 -8.34 -0.24 -2.40
CA ILE A 34 -7.17 -0.21 -3.29
C ILE A 34 -6.83 1.23 -3.70
N LYS A 35 -7.83 2.02 -4.10
CA LYS A 35 -7.66 3.43 -4.48
C LYS A 35 -7.12 4.26 -3.31
N ALA A 36 -7.72 4.12 -2.13
CA ALA A 36 -7.30 4.85 -0.93
C ALA A 36 -5.85 4.53 -0.54
N ARG A 37 -5.51 3.24 -0.46
CA ARG A 37 -4.13 2.80 -0.18
C ARG A 37 -3.15 3.35 -1.22
N ASN A 38 -3.48 3.24 -2.51
CA ASN A 38 -2.62 3.72 -3.58
C ASN A 38 -2.42 5.24 -3.52
N GLN A 39 -3.47 5.99 -3.18
CA GLN A 39 -3.39 7.45 -3.01
C GLN A 39 -2.50 7.83 -1.83
N LEU A 40 -2.62 7.13 -0.69
CA LEU A 40 -1.78 7.37 0.49
C LEU A 40 -0.30 7.09 0.21
N ILE A 41 0.00 6.04 -0.56
CA ILE A 41 1.37 5.76 -1.02
C ILE A 41 1.84 6.85 -1.99
N LYS A 42 1.03 7.17 -3.01
CA LYS A 42 1.36 8.17 -4.05
C LYS A 42 1.75 9.52 -3.44
N VAL A 43 0.97 10.00 -2.48
CA VAL A 43 1.19 11.29 -1.81
C VAL A 43 2.33 11.21 -0.79
N GLY A 44 2.75 10.01 -0.37
CA GLY A 44 3.87 9.86 0.57
C GLY A 44 3.45 9.88 2.04
N PHE A 45 2.18 9.62 2.34
CA PHE A 45 1.68 9.49 3.71
C PHE A 45 2.06 8.16 4.36
N ILE A 46 2.12 7.10 3.56
CA ILE A 46 2.50 5.77 4.00
C ILE A 46 3.52 5.15 3.06
N LYS A 47 4.35 4.25 3.60
CA LYS A 47 5.27 3.40 2.85
C LYS A 47 4.99 1.94 3.17
N GLN A 48 4.93 1.09 2.16
CA GLN A 48 4.78 -0.34 2.37
C GLN A 48 6.12 -0.96 2.77
N THR A 49 6.22 -1.52 3.98
CA THR A 49 7.42 -2.21 4.48
C THR A 49 7.37 -3.70 4.15
N HIS A 50 6.16 -4.28 4.17
CA HIS A 50 5.92 -5.67 3.83
C HIS A 50 4.69 -5.81 2.94
N ARG A 51 4.80 -6.61 1.88
CA ARG A 51 3.74 -6.72 0.87
C ARG A 51 2.55 -7.56 1.35
N GLY A 52 2.80 -8.59 2.14
CA GLY A 52 1.79 -9.59 2.50
C GLY A 52 1.30 -10.44 1.32
N GLY A 53 0.45 -11.43 1.62
CA GLY A 53 -0.30 -12.21 0.64
C GLY A 53 0.35 -13.50 0.11
N THR A 54 1.43 -14.02 0.70
CA THR A 54 1.99 -15.34 0.31
C THR A 54 1.43 -16.50 1.13
N HIS A 55 1.05 -16.29 2.39
CA HIS A 55 0.57 -17.36 3.27
C HIS A 55 -0.59 -16.90 4.19
N ARG A 56 -1.28 -17.85 4.85
CA ARG A 56 -2.30 -17.53 5.85
C ARG A 56 -1.68 -16.69 6.98
N GLY A 57 -2.29 -15.56 7.30
CA GLY A 57 -1.77 -14.63 8.30
C GLY A 57 -0.70 -13.66 7.79
N ASP A 58 -0.28 -13.78 6.52
CA ASP A 58 0.69 -12.87 5.93
C ASP A 58 0.02 -11.55 5.49
N ARG A 59 0.16 -10.51 6.32
CA ARG A 59 -0.50 -9.21 6.15
C ARG A 59 0.47 -8.18 5.60
N ALA A 60 -0.05 -7.27 4.77
CA ALA A 60 0.72 -6.09 4.38
C ALA A 60 1.02 -5.23 5.62
N LYS A 61 2.28 -4.81 5.77
CA LYS A 61 2.72 -3.88 6.82
C LYS A 61 3.10 -2.54 6.19
N TYR A 62 2.83 -1.48 6.94
CA TYR A 62 3.01 -0.11 6.51
C TYR A 62 3.71 0.71 7.59
N GLU A 63 4.53 1.65 7.13
CA GLU A 63 5.10 2.73 7.91
C GLU A 63 4.30 4.01 7.61
N VAL A 64 3.89 4.70 8.67
CA VAL A 64 3.18 5.98 8.61
C VAL A 64 4.23 7.10 8.70
N LEU A 65 4.22 7.99 7.70
CA LEU A 65 5.23 9.03 7.52
C LEU A 65 4.71 10.42 7.91
N VAL A 66 3.71 10.47 8.79
CA VAL A 66 3.15 11.71 9.34
C VAL A 66 3.61 11.83 10.77
N SER A 67 4.44 12.82 11.09
CA SER A 67 4.80 13.07 12.47
C SER A 67 3.67 13.75 13.20
N ALA A 68 3.29 13.18 14.35
CA ALA A 68 2.80 14.00 15.45
C ALA A 68 3.98 14.50 16.31
N ASN A 69 5.07 13.72 16.46
CA ASN A 69 6.28 14.06 17.24
C ASN A 69 7.48 13.13 16.89
N GLY A 70 8.18 13.34 15.78
CA GLY A 70 9.54 12.78 15.63
C GLY A 70 9.73 11.54 14.76
N VAL A 71 8.95 11.37 13.69
CA VAL A 71 9.65 10.91 12.47
C VAL A 71 10.43 12.16 12.03
N SER A 72 11.76 12.10 12.02
CA SER A 72 12.58 13.22 11.56
C SER A 72 11.95 13.86 10.32
N ALA A 73 11.74 15.19 10.29
CA ALA A 73 11.06 15.90 9.21
C ALA A 73 11.62 15.51 7.81
N SER A 74 12.85 15.01 7.76
CA SER A 74 13.51 14.42 6.58
C SER A 74 12.77 13.24 5.93
N ASN A 75 11.94 12.50 6.66
CA ASN A 75 11.21 11.34 6.15
C ASN A 75 9.75 11.66 5.77
N GLU A 76 9.30 12.91 5.93
CA GLU A 76 7.94 13.38 5.61
C GLU A 76 7.77 13.64 4.12
N ARG A 77 7.74 12.56 3.35
CA ARG A 77 7.58 12.54 1.88
C ARG A 77 6.43 13.43 1.39
N TRP A 78 5.31 13.46 2.11
CA TRP A 78 4.14 14.25 1.73
C TRP A 78 4.41 15.76 1.57
N ARG A 79 5.48 16.30 2.15
CA ARG A 79 5.87 17.72 1.97
C ARG A 79 6.41 18.04 0.58
N ASP A 80 6.99 17.06 -0.11
CA ASP A 80 7.52 17.25 -1.47
C ASP A 80 6.44 17.06 -2.54
N TYR A 81 5.24 16.60 -2.17
CA TYR A 81 4.13 16.49 -3.10
C TYR A 81 3.54 17.89 -3.38
N PRO A 82 3.26 18.28 -4.65
CA PRO A 82 3.18 17.45 -5.84
C PRO A 82 4.46 17.33 -6.69
N ASN A 83 5.56 18.00 -6.31
CA ASN A 83 6.81 18.01 -7.08
C ASN A 83 7.42 16.61 -7.20
N LYS A 84 7.28 15.79 -6.15
CA LYS A 84 7.67 14.37 -6.14
C LYS A 84 6.47 13.52 -5.73
N ASN A 85 6.36 12.33 -6.34
CA ASN A 85 5.38 11.33 -5.97
C ASN A 85 6.02 9.95 -5.82
N TRP A 86 5.28 9.03 -5.20
CA TRP A 86 5.72 7.65 -4.95
C TRP A 86 4.86 6.62 -5.64
N GLU A 87 4.32 6.93 -6.82
CA GLU A 87 3.51 5.98 -7.60
C GLU A 87 4.28 4.69 -7.96
N GLN A 88 5.60 4.78 -8.10
CA GLN A 88 6.45 3.60 -8.33
C GLN A 88 6.45 2.60 -7.16
N GLU A 89 6.13 3.05 -5.95
CA GLU A 89 6.10 2.21 -4.74
C GLU A 89 4.75 1.49 -4.56
N ILE A 90 3.74 1.81 -5.37
CA ILE A 90 2.44 1.14 -5.32
C ILE A 90 2.63 -0.34 -5.71
N PRO A 91 2.18 -1.30 -4.88
CA PRO A 91 2.36 -2.72 -5.17
C PRO A 91 1.61 -3.13 -6.45
N ARG A 92 2.37 -3.44 -7.49
CA ARG A 92 1.85 -3.98 -8.76
C ARG A 92 1.78 -5.50 -8.71
N GLN A 93 0.81 -6.08 -9.41
CA GLN A 93 0.73 -7.55 -9.56
C GLN A 93 2.05 -8.07 -10.12
N LYS A 94 2.55 -9.18 -9.57
CA LYS A 94 3.72 -9.85 -10.13
C LYS A 94 3.38 -10.24 -11.56
N LYS A 95 4.29 -10.00 -12.51
CA LYS A 95 4.11 -10.48 -13.88
C LYS A 95 3.94 -12.00 -13.82
N GLN A 96 2.84 -12.52 -14.37
CA GLN A 96 2.71 -13.95 -14.59
C GLN A 96 3.66 -14.30 -15.74
N LEU A 97 4.83 -14.83 -15.42
CA LEU A 97 5.83 -15.25 -16.43
C LEU A 97 5.51 -16.64 -17.00
N VAL A 98 4.64 -17.39 -16.32
CA VAL A 98 4.25 -18.74 -16.73
C VAL A 98 3.40 -18.64 -17.99
N GLY A 99 3.88 -19.24 -19.08
CA GLY A 99 3.11 -19.41 -20.30
C GLY A 99 2.90 -18.13 -21.13
N VAL A 100 3.63 -17.04 -20.88
CA VAL A 100 3.48 -15.78 -21.68
C VAL A 100 3.66 -16.02 -23.18
N LYS A 101 4.55 -16.95 -23.56
CA LYS A 101 4.78 -17.33 -24.97
C LYS A 101 3.66 -18.21 -25.55
N THR A 102 2.94 -18.94 -24.70
CA THR A 102 1.94 -19.95 -25.09
C THR A 102 0.50 -19.51 -24.79
N GLN A 103 0.31 -18.37 -24.14
CA GLN A 103 -1.00 -17.82 -23.83
C GLN A 103 -1.65 -17.33 -25.13
N TRP A 104 -2.91 -17.69 -25.31
CA TRP A 104 -3.73 -17.18 -26.40
C TRP A 104 -3.75 -15.66 -26.38
N LYS A 105 -3.48 -15.03 -27.52
CA LYS A 105 -3.64 -13.59 -27.64
C LYS A 105 -5.12 -13.24 -27.63
N ASN A 106 -5.43 -12.00 -27.28
CA ASN A 106 -6.82 -11.55 -27.24
C ASN A 106 -7.45 -11.72 -28.64
N GLY A 107 -8.54 -12.49 -28.73
CA GLY A 107 -9.20 -12.84 -29.99
C GLY A 107 -8.80 -14.18 -30.60
N GLU A 108 -7.75 -14.86 -30.08
CA GLU A 108 -7.39 -16.21 -30.50
C GLU A 108 -8.11 -17.24 -29.62
N CYS A 109 -8.66 -18.29 -30.23
CA CYS A 109 -9.25 -19.42 -29.51
C CYS A 109 -8.68 -20.74 -30.03
N GLY A 110 -8.54 -21.73 -29.15
CA GLY A 110 -8.06 -23.07 -29.52
C GLY A 110 -9.09 -23.93 -30.26
N ARG A 111 -10.25 -23.37 -30.63
CA ARG A 111 -11.32 -24.09 -31.31
C ARG A 111 -11.00 -24.13 -32.81
N LYS A 112 -10.56 -25.28 -33.29
CA LYS A 112 -10.42 -25.52 -34.74
C LYS A 112 -11.81 -25.60 -35.35
N SER A 113 -12.08 -24.76 -36.35
CA SER A 113 -13.25 -24.85 -37.22
C SER A 113 -13.14 -26.07 -38.12
#